data_AF-A0A970E1A4-F1
#
_entry.id   AF-A0A970E1A4-F1
#
_cell.length_a   1.000
_cell.length_b   1.000
_cell.length_c   1.000
_cell.angle_alpha   90.00
_cell.angle_beta   90.00
_cell.angle_gamma   90.00
#
_symmetry.space_group_name_H-M   'P 1'
#
loop_
_entity.id
_entity.type
_entity.pdbx_description
1 polymer ?
#
loop_
_entity_poly.entity_id
_entity_poly.type
_entity_poly.pdbx_seq_one_letter_code
_entity_poly.pdbx_strand_id
1 'polypeptide(L)'
;MGETTDYLGPLWKFIGGVGFLYVKVKRLLSVVVALAGLIMLSPLFAIIMIAIKLDSEGPVFFRQKRVGKGKKHFEIIKFRTMRVDAPKDSPTHLLDDPDRWITRVGRFLRKTSLDELPQLVNVLKGDMSIVGPRPALWNQFDLIAERDRYGANDVLPGLTGWAQVNGRDELPISIKARFDGEYVQNLTLWMDVKCLLRTVLALIRQDGIVEGRRQGLVGEVGTTGESSKR
;
A
#
# COMPACT_ATOMS: atom_id res chain seq x y z
N MET A 1 27.54 -12.14 2.50
CA MET A 1 27.77 -11.91 1.06
C MET A 1 26.48 -12.26 0.34
N GLY A 2 25.63 -11.26 0.08
CA GLY A 2 24.35 -11.47 -0.60
C GLY A 2 24.56 -11.27 -2.10
N GLU A 3 24.17 -12.26 -2.89
CA GLU A 3 24.20 -12.21 -4.35
C GLU A 3 23.35 -11.03 -4.84
N THR A 4 24.03 -9.95 -5.28
CA THR A 4 23.46 -8.96 -6.20
C THR A 4 23.19 -9.66 -7.51
N THR A 5 22.01 -10.27 -7.62
CA THR A 5 21.44 -10.62 -8.92
C THR A 5 21.28 -9.32 -9.70
N ASP A 6 22.07 -9.16 -10.77
CA ASP A 6 21.98 -8.01 -11.67
C ASP A 6 20.55 -7.92 -12.20
N TYR A 7 19.81 -6.95 -11.69
CA TYR A 7 18.44 -6.71 -12.09
C TYR A 7 18.46 -6.05 -13.46
N LEU A 8 18.33 -6.83 -14.54
CA LEU A 8 18.38 -6.33 -15.93
C LEU A 8 17.18 -5.43 -16.32
N GLY A 9 16.41 -4.97 -15.34
CA GLY A 9 15.12 -4.31 -15.55
C GLY A 9 14.08 -5.27 -16.15
N PRO A 10 12.81 -4.84 -16.26
CA PRO A 10 11.80 -5.65 -16.92
C PRO A 10 12.12 -5.85 -18.41
N LEU A 11 12.28 -7.10 -18.83
CA LEU A 11 12.55 -7.51 -20.23
C LEU A 11 11.55 -6.92 -21.25
N TRP A 12 10.31 -6.63 -20.84
CA TRP A 12 9.31 -6.01 -21.71
C TRP A 12 9.63 -4.57 -22.11
N LYS A 13 10.54 -3.88 -21.41
CA LYS A 13 11.04 -2.57 -21.85
C LYS A 13 11.90 -2.66 -23.12
N PHE A 14 12.46 -3.85 -23.38
CA PHE A 14 13.38 -4.10 -24.49
C PHE A 14 12.76 -5.01 -25.56
N ILE A 15 11.81 -5.87 -25.19
CA ILE A 15 11.12 -6.79 -26.11
C ILE A 15 9.73 -6.22 -26.40
N GLY A 16 9.63 -5.40 -27.44
CA GLY A 16 8.37 -4.83 -27.92
C GLY A 16 7.42 -5.92 -28.41
N GLY A 17 6.23 -6.00 -27.82
CA GLY A 17 5.18 -6.94 -28.26
C GLY A 17 4.21 -7.27 -27.14
N VAL A 18 4.39 -8.44 -26.51
CA VAL A 18 3.42 -9.03 -25.58
C VAL A 18 3.30 -8.25 -24.26
N GLY A 19 4.42 -7.85 -23.66
CA GLY A 19 4.40 -7.12 -22.38
C GLY A 19 3.80 -5.72 -22.53
N PHE A 20 4.13 -5.02 -23.61
CA PHE A 20 3.55 -3.70 -23.92
C PHE A 20 2.04 -3.77 -24.19
N LEU A 21 1.60 -4.78 -24.95
CA LEU A 21 0.17 -5.03 -25.19
C LEU A 21 -0.56 -5.30 -23.87
N TYR A 22 0.02 -6.14 -23.01
CA TYR A 22 -0.57 -6.43 -21.71
C TYR A 22 -0.69 -5.18 -20.83
N VAL A 23 0.30 -4.30 -20.77
CA VAL A 23 0.21 -3.04 -20.01
C VAL A 23 -0.97 -2.18 -20.48
N LYS A 24 -1.22 -2.11 -21.80
CA LYS A 24 -2.38 -1.38 -22.35
C LYS A 24 -3.71 -2.05 -21.96
N VAL A 25 -3.81 -3.38 -22.11
CA VAL A 25 -5.01 -4.14 -21.72
C VAL A 25 -5.27 -4.01 -20.22
N LYS A 26 -4.25 -4.15 -19.38
CA LYS A 26 -4.30 -3.95 -17.94
C LYS A 26 -4.82 -2.57 -17.57
N ARG A 27 -4.43 -1.51 -18.30
CA ARG A 27 -4.94 -0.16 -18.09
C ARG A 27 -6.44 -0.07 -18.37
N LEU A 28 -6.90 -0.60 -19.50
CA LEU A 28 -8.33 -0.62 -19.85
C LEU A 28 -9.13 -1.39 -18.80
N LEU A 29 -8.70 -2.60 -18.44
CA LEU A 29 -9.33 -3.42 -17.40
C LEU A 29 -9.41 -2.68 -16.06
N SER A 30 -8.33 -2.00 -15.66
CA SER A 30 -8.31 -1.23 -14.41
C SER A 30 -9.34 -0.09 -14.41
N VAL A 31 -9.51 0.60 -15.54
CA VAL A 31 -10.52 1.67 -15.69
C VAL A 31 -11.94 1.10 -15.63
N VAL A 32 -12.20 0.01 -16.37
CA VAL A 32 -13.52 -0.65 -16.37
C VAL A 32 -13.90 -1.13 -14.97
N VAL A 33 -12.99 -1.84 -14.29
CA VAL A 33 -13.22 -2.33 -12.93
C VAL A 33 -13.40 -1.19 -11.94
N ALA A 34 -12.60 -0.12 -12.03
CA ALA A 34 -12.75 1.03 -11.14
C ALA A 34 -14.07 1.77 -11.35
N LEU A 35 -14.49 1.96 -12.60
CA LEU A 35 -15.76 2.60 -12.93
C LEU A 35 -16.94 1.77 -12.43
N ALA A 36 -16.95 0.46 -12.73
CA ALA A 36 -17.97 -0.46 -12.24
C ALA A 36 -18.03 -0.47 -10.70
N GLY A 37 -16.87 -0.55 -10.04
CA GLY A 37 -16.76 -0.50 -8.59
C GLY A 37 -17.32 0.79 -7.99
N LEU A 38 -17.01 1.95 -8.57
CA LEU A 38 -17.53 3.24 -8.12
C LEU A 38 -19.06 3.34 -8.25
N ILE A 39 -19.62 2.83 -9.35
CA ILE A 39 -21.07 2.82 -9.57
C ILE A 39 -21.75 1.86 -8.57
N MET A 40 -21.29 0.61 -8.52
CA MET A 40 -21.88 -0.44 -7.67
C MET A 40 -21.77 -0.11 -6.18
N LEU A 41 -20.65 0.48 -5.74
CA LEU A 41 -20.40 0.82 -4.34
C LEU A 41 -20.90 2.21 -3.96
N SER A 42 -21.49 2.98 -4.89
CA SER A 42 -21.97 4.33 -4.60
C SER A 42 -22.97 4.42 -3.43
N PRO A 43 -23.91 3.47 -3.22
CA PRO A 43 -24.79 3.53 -2.05
C PRO A 43 -24.01 3.30 -0.74
N LEU A 44 -23.06 2.37 -0.75
CA LEU A 44 -22.17 2.12 0.39
C LEU A 44 -21.31 3.34 0.70
N PHE A 45 -20.77 4.00 -0.33
CA PHE A 45 -20.01 5.24 -0.14
C PHE A 45 -20.88 6.29 0.54
N ALA A 46 -22.12 6.52 0.09
CA ALA A 46 -23.03 7.48 0.74
C ALA A 46 -23.22 7.19 2.24
N ILE A 47 -23.42 5.93 2.61
CA ILE A 47 -23.55 5.50 4.02
C ILE A 47 -22.26 5.81 4.80
N ILE A 48 -21.09 5.46 4.25
CA ILE A 48 -19.79 5.73 4.89
C ILE A 48 -19.58 7.24 5.06
N MET A 49 -19.91 8.05 4.05
CA MET A 49 -19.75 9.50 4.10
C MET A 49 -20.59 10.12 5.23
N ILE A 50 -21.84 9.66 5.39
CA ILE A 50 -22.72 10.09 6.48
C ILE A 50 -22.13 9.65 7.83
N ALA A 51 -21.71 8.39 7.97
CA ALA A 51 -21.13 7.87 9.20
C ALA A 51 -19.89 8.66 9.64
N ILE A 52 -19.00 9.02 8.72
CA ILE A 52 -17.81 9.86 9.01
C ILE A 52 -18.21 11.25 9.51
N LYS A 53 -19.22 11.87 8.89
CA LYS A 53 -19.73 13.20 9.27
C LYS A 53 -20.38 13.21 10.65
N LEU A 54 -21.02 12.10 11.04
CA LEU A 54 -21.64 11.96 12.36
C LEU A 54 -20.60 11.62 13.46
N ASP A 55 -19.49 10.96 13.12
CA ASP A 55 -18.50 10.53 14.12
C ASP A 55 -17.41 11.59 14.40
N SER A 56 -17.12 12.50 13.46
CA SER A 56 -16.10 13.55 13.66
C SER A 56 -16.28 14.77 12.74
N GLU A 57 -15.89 15.95 13.22
CA GLU A 57 -15.93 17.20 12.44
C GLU A 57 -14.92 17.20 11.28
N GLY A 58 -15.22 17.92 10.19
CA GLY A 58 -14.33 18.18 9.05
C GLY A 58 -14.66 17.40 7.76
N PRO A 59 -13.73 17.29 6.80
CA PRO A 59 -13.97 16.68 5.49
C PRO A 59 -14.07 15.14 5.54
N VAL A 60 -14.90 14.58 4.67
CA VAL A 60 -15.08 13.12 4.52
C VAL A 60 -13.83 12.44 3.96
N PHE A 61 -13.15 13.09 3.02
CA PHE A 61 -12.01 12.53 2.34
C PHE A 61 -10.70 13.04 2.94
N PHE A 62 -9.74 12.12 3.06
CA PHE A 62 -8.36 12.41 3.35
C PHE A 62 -7.53 12.33 2.06
N ARG A 63 -6.60 13.27 1.90
CA ARG A 63 -5.65 13.31 0.78
C ARG A 63 -4.23 13.29 1.29
N GLN A 64 -3.35 12.58 0.59
CA GLN A 64 -1.95 12.48 0.96
C GLN A 64 -1.06 12.39 -0.27
N LYS A 65 0.06 13.10 -0.24
CA LYS A 65 1.05 13.09 -1.31
C LYS A 65 1.80 11.76 -1.32
N ARG A 66 1.87 11.14 -2.50
CA ARG A 66 2.49 9.84 -2.74
C ARG A 66 3.35 9.85 -3.99
N VAL A 67 4.23 8.86 -4.08
CA VAL A 67 5.09 8.63 -5.24
C VAL A 67 4.41 7.66 -6.20
N GLY A 68 4.21 8.10 -7.44
CA GLY A 68 3.66 7.32 -8.55
C GLY A 68 4.72 6.94 -9.58
N LYS A 69 4.25 6.52 -10.76
CA LYS A 69 5.13 6.07 -11.86
C LYS A 69 6.15 7.14 -12.26
N GLY A 70 7.40 6.74 -12.44
CA GLY A 70 8.50 7.62 -12.78
C GLY A 70 8.80 8.63 -11.67
N LYS A 71 8.51 8.28 -10.42
CA LYS A 71 8.65 9.11 -9.23
C LYS A 71 7.86 10.42 -9.27
N LYS A 72 6.83 10.52 -10.13
CA LYS A 72 5.93 11.66 -10.17
C LYS A 72 5.01 11.64 -8.96
N HIS A 73 4.78 12.80 -8.36
CA HIS A 73 3.90 12.92 -7.21
C HIS A 73 2.43 12.95 -7.63
N PHE A 74 1.58 12.34 -6.83
CA PHE A 74 0.12 12.45 -6.93
C PHE A 74 -0.51 12.41 -5.54
N GLU A 75 -1.79 12.77 -5.45
CA GLU A 75 -2.55 12.68 -4.20
C GLU A 75 -3.45 11.44 -4.21
N ILE A 76 -3.28 10.55 -3.23
CA ILE A 76 -4.25 9.48 -3.00
C ILE A 76 -5.51 10.05 -2.33
N ILE A 77 -6.66 9.47 -2.64
CA ILE A 77 -7.94 9.79 -2.01
C ILE A 77 -8.36 8.62 -1.13
N LYS A 78 -8.62 8.88 0.14
CA LYS A 78 -9.14 7.88 1.11
C LYS A 78 -10.34 8.44 1.84
N PHE A 79 -11.15 7.57 2.45
CA PHE A 79 -12.03 8.03 3.51
C PHE A 79 -11.19 8.43 4.73
N ARG A 80 -11.61 9.51 5.39
CA ARG A 80 -10.95 9.96 6.60
C ARG A 80 -11.24 8.99 7.74
N THR A 81 -10.17 8.48 8.34
CA THR A 81 -10.24 7.54 9.48
C THR A 81 -9.67 8.13 10.77
N MET A 82 -9.02 9.28 10.69
CA MET A 82 -8.40 9.98 11.83
C MET A 82 -9.04 11.36 12.03
N ARG A 83 -8.89 11.90 13.23
CA ARG A 83 -9.26 13.29 13.56
C ARG A 83 -8.47 14.29 12.69
N VAL A 84 -9.01 15.50 12.52
CA VAL A 84 -8.48 16.53 11.60
C VAL A 84 -7.14 17.10 12.03
N ASP A 85 -6.84 17.02 13.32
CA ASP A 85 -5.63 17.47 14.00
C ASP A 85 -4.51 16.42 13.99
N ALA A 86 -4.76 15.23 13.45
CA ALA A 86 -3.75 14.17 13.35
C ALA A 86 -2.63 14.53 12.34
N PRO A 87 -1.37 14.09 12.59
CA PRO A 87 -0.27 14.27 11.63
C PRO A 87 -0.54 13.56 10.28
N LYS A 88 -0.37 14.29 9.17
CA LYS A 88 -0.81 13.86 7.83
C LYS A 88 0.24 13.16 6.97
N ASP A 89 1.53 13.27 7.31
CA ASP A 89 2.66 12.80 6.48
C ASP A 89 3.52 11.70 7.15
N SER A 90 2.97 11.05 8.17
CA SER A 90 3.60 9.91 8.83
C SER A 90 2.78 8.63 8.58
N PRO A 91 3.43 7.47 8.37
CA PRO A 91 2.74 6.19 8.49
C PRO A 91 2.09 6.07 9.86
N THR A 92 0.86 5.55 9.92
CA THR A 92 0.13 5.38 11.19
C THR A 92 0.94 4.60 12.24
N HIS A 93 1.71 3.59 11.81
CA HIS A 93 2.52 2.75 12.71
C HIS A 93 3.72 3.47 13.33
N LEU A 94 4.03 4.70 12.89
CA LEU A 94 5.08 5.56 13.44
C LEU A 94 4.53 6.70 14.30
N LEU A 95 3.21 6.78 14.51
CA LEU A 95 2.61 7.79 15.39
C LEU A 95 2.66 7.32 16.84
N ASP A 96 2.98 8.25 17.75
CA ASP A 96 2.79 8.04 19.18
C ASP A 96 1.30 7.95 19.49
N ASP A 97 0.91 6.84 20.13
CA ASP A 97 -0.49 6.48 20.45
C ASP A 97 -1.45 6.70 19.26
N PRO A 98 -1.36 5.86 18.20
CA PRO A 98 -2.17 6.02 17.01
C PRO A 98 -3.67 5.86 17.31
N ASP A 99 -4.03 5.14 18.38
CA ASP A 99 -5.42 4.93 18.80
C ASP A 99 -6.11 6.21 19.22
N ARG A 100 -5.39 7.17 19.80
CA ARG A 100 -5.91 8.50 20.17
C ARG A 100 -6.48 9.26 18.97
N TRP A 101 -5.86 9.08 17.81
CA TRP A 101 -6.20 9.83 16.59
C TRP A 101 -7.28 9.14 15.75
N ILE A 102 -7.46 7.83 15.91
CA ILE A 102 -8.40 7.04 15.12
C ILE A 102 -9.83 7.24 15.62
N THR A 103 -10.74 7.56 14.71
CA THR A 103 -12.18 7.69 15.00
C THR A 103 -12.84 6.31 15.14
N ARG A 104 -14.05 6.21 15.72
CA ARG A 104 -14.73 4.92 15.90
C ARG A 104 -15.09 4.30 14.55
N VAL A 105 -15.67 5.10 13.65
CA VAL A 105 -15.93 4.71 12.27
C VAL A 105 -14.61 4.43 11.55
N GLY A 106 -13.59 5.25 11.79
CA GLY A 106 -12.26 5.05 11.21
C GLY A 106 -11.63 3.71 11.53
N ARG A 107 -11.78 3.21 12.77
CA ARG A 107 -11.30 1.88 13.17
C ARG A 107 -11.95 0.78 12.34
N PHE A 108 -13.28 0.83 12.18
CA PHE A 108 -14.00 -0.12 11.33
C PHE A 108 -13.55 -0.07 9.87
N LEU A 109 -13.43 1.15 9.30
CA LEU A 109 -13.02 1.32 7.91
C LEU A 109 -11.60 0.79 7.65
N ARG A 110 -10.67 0.97 8.58
CA ARG A 110 -9.29 0.43 8.48
C ARG A 110 -9.27 -1.09 8.56
N LYS A 111 -10.00 -1.66 9.53
CA LYS A 111 -10.08 -3.12 9.71
C LYS A 111 -10.62 -3.82 8.47
N THR A 112 -11.56 -3.19 7.78
CA THR A 112 -12.19 -3.71 6.56
C THR A 112 -11.50 -3.24 5.27
N SER A 113 -10.49 -2.38 5.37
CA SER A 113 -9.84 -1.68 4.23
C SER A 113 -10.81 -0.88 3.35
N LEU A 114 -12.02 -0.58 3.84
CA LEU A 114 -13.01 0.24 3.14
C LEU A 114 -12.53 1.68 2.97
N ASP A 115 -11.62 2.16 3.83
CA ASP A 115 -11.07 3.50 3.74
C ASP A 115 -10.27 3.76 2.46
N GLU A 116 -9.79 2.71 1.81
CA GLU A 116 -8.97 2.81 0.61
C GLU A 116 -9.78 2.82 -0.69
N LEU A 117 -11.06 2.45 -0.66
CA LEU A 117 -11.90 2.35 -1.85
C LEU A 117 -12.03 3.65 -2.67
N PRO A 118 -12.00 4.87 -2.08
CA PRO A 118 -11.97 6.11 -2.87
C PRO A 118 -10.76 6.23 -3.82
N GLN A 119 -9.68 5.44 -3.63
CA GLN A 119 -8.55 5.37 -4.56
C GLN A 119 -8.93 4.82 -5.94
N LEU A 120 -10.11 4.22 -6.11
CA LEU A 120 -10.64 3.89 -7.43
C LEU A 120 -10.76 5.13 -8.33
N VAL A 121 -10.95 6.32 -7.75
CA VAL A 121 -10.89 7.60 -8.48
C VAL A 121 -9.48 7.87 -9.01
N ASN A 122 -8.43 7.55 -8.24
CA ASN A 122 -7.04 7.66 -8.71
C ASN A 122 -6.74 6.67 -9.85
N VAL A 123 -7.38 5.49 -9.82
CA VAL A 123 -7.30 4.55 -10.95
C VAL A 123 -7.92 5.17 -12.20
N LEU A 124 -9.11 5.77 -12.12
CA LEU A 124 -9.72 6.44 -13.26
C LEU A 124 -8.85 7.58 -13.81
N LYS A 125 -8.27 8.41 -12.93
CA LYS A 125 -7.36 9.52 -13.30
C LYS A 125 -6.08 9.09 -14.00
N GLY A 126 -5.63 7.86 -13.78
CA GLY A 126 -4.37 7.36 -14.33
C GLY A 126 -3.18 7.44 -13.39
N ASP A 127 -3.41 7.82 -12.13
CA ASP A 127 -2.36 7.85 -11.11
C ASP A 127 -2.01 6.44 -10.61
N MET A 128 -3.00 5.52 -10.62
CA MET A 128 -2.91 4.18 -10.08
C MET A 128 -3.48 3.11 -11.03
N SER A 129 -3.16 1.85 -10.75
CA SER A 129 -3.82 0.65 -11.26
C SER A 129 -4.50 -0.13 -10.12
N ILE A 130 -5.31 -1.14 -10.45
CA ILE A 130 -5.89 -2.02 -9.43
C ILE A 130 -4.79 -2.82 -8.71
N VAL A 131 -3.89 -3.43 -9.50
CA VAL A 131 -2.73 -4.19 -9.01
C VAL A 131 -1.44 -3.49 -9.42
N GLY A 132 -0.50 -3.35 -8.48
CA GLY A 132 0.81 -2.72 -8.64
C GLY A 132 1.51 -2.49 -7.29
N PRO A 133 2.77 -2.06 -7.25
CA PRO A 133 3.44 -1.70 -6.00
C PRO A 133 2.65 -0.65 -5.21
N ARG A 134 2.53 -0.80 -3.88
CA ARG A 134 1.83 0.19 -3.07
C ARG A 134 2.54 1.55 -3.14
N PRO A 135 1.84 2.67 -3.35
CA PRO A 135 2.50 3.96 -3.51
C PRO A 135 3.22 4.37 -2.22
N ALA A 136 4.52 4.66 -2.32
CA ALA A 136 5.33 5.11 -1.18
C ALA A 136 4.91 6.52 -0.73
N LEU A 137 5.13 6.86 0.53
CA LEU A 137 5.10 8.26 0.96
C LEU A 137 6.19 9.03 0.23
N TRP A 138 5.94 10.31 -0.03
CA TRP A 138 6.91 11.19 -0.68
C TRP A 138 8.22 11.36 0.10
N ASN A 139 8.19 11.14 1.42
CA ASN A 139 9.33 11.24 2.33
C ASN A 139 10.03 9.90 2.63
N GLN A 140 9.62 8.79 1.99
CA GLN A 140 10.26 7.48 2.17
C GLN A 140 11.41 7.26 1.20
N PHE A 141 12.45 8.10 1.29
CA PHE A 141 13.58 8.12 0.35
C PHE A 141 14.27 6.76 0.19
N ASP A 142 14.48 6.03 1.29
CA ASP A 142 15.13 4.72 1.27
C ASP A 142 14.33 3.69 0.45
N LEU A 143 13.01 3.64 0.63
CA LEU A 143 12.14 2.73 -0.13
C LEU A 143 12.07 3.13 -1.60
N ILE A 144 12.04 4.44 -1.90
CA ILE A 144 12.02 4.94 -3.27
C ILE A 144 13.32 4.54 -3.99
N ALA A 145 14.47 4.78 -3.36
CA ALA A 145 15.78 4.43 -3.90
C ALA A 145 15.94 2.91 -4.07
N GLU A 146 15.48 2.13 -3.10
CA GLU A 146 15.50 0.67 -3.17
C GLU A 146 14.68 0.15 -4.36
N ARG A 147 13.47 0.69 -4.55
CA ARG A 147 12.58 0.32 -5.65
C ARG A 147 13.12 0.67 -7.03
N ASP A 148 13.96 1.71 -7.14
CA ASP A 148 14.63 2.04 -8.41
C ASP A 148 15.55 0.89 -8.85
N ARG A 149 16.22 0.21 -7.91
CA ARG A 149 17.08 -0.95 -8.22
C ARG A 149 16.33 -2.11 -8.86
N TYR A 150 15.04 -2.22 -8.55
CA TYR A 150 14.15 -3.28 -9.02
C TYR A 150 13.20 -2.81 -10.14
N GLY A 151 13.31 -1.58 -10.63
CA GLY A 151 12.40 -1.01 -11.63
C GLY A 151 10.95 -0.87 -11.16
N ALA A 152 10.69 -0.97 -9.85
CA ALA A 152 9.34 -0.94 -9.27
C ALA A 152 8.68 0.44 -9.41
N ASN A 153 9.48 1.51 -9.48
CA ASN A 153 8.97 2.87 -9.70
C ASN A 153 8.56 3.15 -11.16
N ASP A 154 8.80 2.22 -12.09
CA ASP A 154 8.52 2.41 -13.53
C ASP A 154 7.12 1.95 -13.96
N VAL A 155 6.37 1.33 -13.04
CA VAL A 155 4.98 0.91 -13.25
C VAL A 155 4.02 1.78 -12.44
N LEU A 156 2.73 1.74 -12.79
CA LEU A 156 1.73 2.41 -11.98
C LEU A 156 1.64 1.73 -10.60
N PRO A 157 1.55 2.51 -9.52
CA PRO A 157 1.27 1.95 -8.21
C PRO A 157 -0.14 1.34 -8.14
N GLY A 158 -0.34 0.38 -7.24
CA GLY A 158 -1.58 -0.38 -7.08
C GLY A 158 -2.36 -0.09 -5.81
N LEU A 159 -3.66 -0.41 -5.82
CA LEU A 159 -4.46 -0.55 -4.58
C LEU A 159 -3.97 -1.78 -3.79
N THR A 160 -3.75 -2.88 -4.51
CA THR A 160 -3.09 -4.09 -4.01
C THR A 160 -1.84 -4.43 -4.83
N GLY A 161 -0.99 -5.32 -4.34
CA GLY A 161 0.27 -5.67 -4.97
C GLY A 161 0.94 -6.88 -4.33
N TRP A 162 2.00 -7.37 -4.99
CA TRP A 162 2.69 -8.59 -4.56
C TRP A 162 3.30 -8.46 -3.15
N ALA A 163 3.98 -7.35 -2.85
CA ALA A 163 4.49 -7.11 -1.50
C ALA A 163 3.34 -6.99 -0.47
N GLN A 164 2.21 -6.39 -0.85
CA GLN A 164 1.04 -6.25 0.05
C GLN A 164 0.47 -7.60 0.47
N VAL A 165 0.45 -8.60 -0.43
CA VAL A 165 -0.13 -9.92 -0.14
C VAL A 165 0.88 -10.93 0.44
N ASN A 166 2.17 -10.57 0.57
CA ASN A 166 3.22 -11.44 1.14
C ASN A 166 3.80 -10.91 2.46
N GLY A 167 3.17 -9.92 3.11
CA GLY A 167 3.63 -9.40 4.41
C GLY A 167 3.34 -7.91 4.65
N ARG A 168 2.79 -7.20 3.64
CA ARG A 168 2.19 -5.87 3.81
C ARG A 168 3.16 -4.85 4.41
N ASP A 169 2.86 -4.32 5.60
CA ASP A 169 3.68 -3.30 6.27
C ASP A 169 4.80 -3.89 7.13
N GLU A 170 4.79 -5.19 7.43
CA GLU A 170 5.80 -5.87 8.27
C GLU A 170 7.12 -6.16 7.54
N LEU A 171 7.10 -6.09 6.21
CA LEU A 171 8.26 -6.40 5.39
C LEU A 171 9.35 -5.33 5.52
N PRO A 172 10.63 -5.73 5.73
CA PRO A 172 11.77 -4.83 5.58
C PRO A 172 11.79 -4.19 4.19
N ILE A 173 12.36 -2.98 4.08
CA ILE A 173 12.38 -2.19 2.84
C ILE A 173 12.96 -2.99 1.66
N SER A 174 14.09 -3.69 1.87
CA SER A 174 14.74 -4.51 0.84
C SER A 174 13.84 -5.64 0.34
N ILE A 175 13.17 -6.35 1.23
CA ILE A 175 12.25 -7.46 0.87
C ILE A 175 11.01 -6.92 0.16
N LYS A 176 10.47 -5.79 0.63
CA LYS A 176 9.33 -5.11 0.02
C LYS A 176 9.64 -4.69 -1.42
N ALA A 177 10.77 -4.04 -1.63
CA ALA A 177 11.21 -3.61 -2.96
C ALA A 177 11.53 -4.80 -3.87
N ARG A 178 12.12 -5.89 -3.35
CA ARG A 178 12.33 -7.13 -4.10
C ARG A 178 11.01 -7.74 -4.58
N PHE A 179 10.00 -7.86 -3.71
CA PHE A 179 8.68 -8.33 -4.11
C PHE A 179 8.01 -7.41 -5.14
N ASP A 180 8.12 -6.10 -4.96
CA ASP A 180 7.61 -5.14 -5.96
C ASP A 180 8.34 -5.31 -7.30
N GLY A 181 9.64 -5.61 -7.29
CA GLY A 181 10.40 -6.03 -8.46
C GLY A 181 9.89 -7.32 -9.09
N GLU A 182 9.80 -8.40 -8.32
CA GLU A 182 9.31 -9.71 -8.79
C GLU A 182 7.97 -9.57 -9.52
N TYR A 183 7.08 -8.70 -9.02
CA TYR A 183 5.84 -8.34 -9.70
C TYR A 183 6.08 -7.68 -11.06
N VAL A 184 6.99 -6.71 -11.14
CA VAL A 184 7.34 -6.02 -12.39
C VAL A 184 7.97 -6.95 -13.42
N GLN A 185 8.79 -7.91 -12.98
CA GLN A 185 9.36 -8.94 -13.86
C GLN A 185 8.30 -9.92 -14.39
N ASN A 186 7.31 -10.27 -13.56
CA ASN A 186 6.27 -11.23 -13.89
C ASN A 186 4.94 -10.57 -14.28
N LEU A 187 4.99 -9.38 -14.88
CA LEU A 187 3.83 -8.54 -15.18
C LEU A 187 2.92 -9.21 -16.22
N THR A 188 1.96 -10.00 -15.73
CA THR A 188 1.04 -10.82 -16.52
C THR A 188 -0.35 -10.83 -15.88
N LEU A 189 -1.38 -11.15 -16.66
CA LEU A 189 -2.76 -11.26 -16.15
C LEU A 189 -2.85 -12.26 -15.00
N TRP A 190 -2.14 -13.38 -15.10
CA TRP A 190 -2.09 -14.39 -14.07
C TRP A 190 -1.50 -13.87 -12.76
N MET A 191 -0.43 -13.08 -12.83
CA MET A 191 0.17 -12.45 -11.65
C MET A 191 -0.79 -11.45 -10.99
N ASP A 192 -1.53 -10.67 -11.78
CA ASP A 192 -2.59 -9.79 -11.27
C ASP A 192 -3.69 -10.57 -10.56
N VAL A 193 -4.22 -11.64 -11.18
CA VAL A 193 -5.25 -12.50 -10.59
C VAL A 193 -4.75 -13.12 -9.29
N LYS A 194 -3.50 -13.59 -9.24
CA LYS A 194 -2.88 -14.13 -8.03
C LYS A 194 -2.85 -13.09 -6.90
N CYS A 195 -2.51 -11.83 -7.21
CA CYS A 195 -2.54 -10.74 -6.23
C CYS A 195 -3.97 -10.48 -5.73
N LEU A 196 -4.95 -10.42 -6.63
CA LEU A 196 -6.35 -10.19 -6.27
C LEU A 196 -6.91 -11.30 -5.37
N LEU A 197 -6.72 -12.56 -5.74
CA LEU A 197 -7.19 -13.71 -4.95
C LEU A 197 -6.56 -13.72 -3.55
N ARG A 198 -5.24 -13.49 -3.46
CA ARG A 198 -4.56 -13.40 -2.15
C ARG A 198 -5.03 -12.19 -1.34
N THR A 199 -5.39 -11.08 -1.99
CA THR A 199 -5.96 -9.91 -1.31
C THR A 199 -7.29 -10.27 -0.65
N VAL A 200 -8.18 -10.93 -1.39
CA VAL A 200 -9.48 -11.37 -0.86
C VAL A 200 -9.29 -12.33 0.32
N LEU A 201 -8.37 -13.31 0.19
CA LEU A 201 -8.05 -14.24 1.28
C LEU A 201 -7.49 -13.53 2.51
N ALA A 202 -6.58 -12.58 2.34
CA ALA A 202 -6.01 -11.81 3.45
C ALA A 202 -7.06 -10.96 4.17
N LEU A 203 -8.01 -10.35 3.43
CA LEU A 203 -9.12 -9.59 4.01
C LEU A 203 -10.09 -10.49 4.81
N ILE A 204 -10.36 -11.71 4.32
CA ILE A 204 -11.21 -12.68 5.02
C ILE A 204 -10.52 -13.19 6.30
N ARG A 205 -9.22 -13.47 6.24
CA ARG A 205 -8.44 -14.00 7.37
C ARG A 205 -8.01 -12.93 8.39
N GLN A 206 -8.11 -11.65 8.04
CA GLN A 206 -7.54 -10.53 8.81
C GLN A 206 -6.02 -10.62 9.02
N ASP A 207 -5.31 -11.37 8.17
CA ASP A 207 -3.86 -11.56 8.26
C ASP A 207 -3.10 -10.23 8.03
N GLY A 208 -2.16 -9.89 8.92
CA GLY A 208 -1.23 -8.77 8.73
C GLY A 208 -1.83 -7.36 8.89
N ILE A 209 -2.96 -7.20 9.60
CA ILE A 209 -3.43 -5.89 10.06
C ILE A 209 -2.74 -5.55 11.38
N VAL A 210 -1.53 -4.97 11.31
CA VAL A 210 -0.86 -4.41 12.49
C VAL A 210 -1.51 -3.05 12.80
N GLU A 211 -2.55 -3.06 13.64
CA GLU A 211 -2.93 -1.86 14.37
C GLU A 211 -1.75 -1.43 15.25
N GLY A 212 -1.46 -0.13 15.28
CA GLY A 212 -0.24 0.44 15.82
C GLY A 212 0.22 -0.25 17.11
N ARG A 213 1.48 -0.70 17.10
CA ARG A 213 2.02 -1.54 18.17
C ARG A 213 1.98 -0.76 19.50
N ARG A 214 1.33 -1.31 20.52
CA ARG A 214 1.76 -1.10 21.92
C ARG A 214 3.20 -1.59 22.00
N GLN A 215 4.18 -0.71 22.18
CA GLN A 215 5.46 -1.15 22.74
C GLN A 215 5.21 -1.49 24.22
N GLY A 216 4.82 -2.74 24.45
CA GLY A 216 4.80 -3.35 25.77
C GLY A 216 5.85 -4.45 25.80
N LEU A 217 7.00 -4.14 26.40
CA LEU A 217 7.92 -5.03 27.12
C LEU A 217 8.26 -6.38 26.43
N VAL A 218 9.40 -6.41 25.73
CA VAL A 218 10.14 -7.65 25.51
C VAL A 218 11.57 -7.45 26.00
N GLY A 219 11.83 -8.00 27.20
CA GLY A 219 13.08 -8.63 27.60
C GLY A 219 14.30 -7.74 27.79
N GLU A 220 14.54 -7.32 29.03
CA GLU A 220 15.93 -7.31 29.53
C GLU A 220 16.48 -8.74 29.42
N VAL A 221 17.47 -8.92 28.54
CA VAL A 221 18.30 -10.13 28.53
C VAL A 221 19.72 -9.70 28.89
N GLY A 222 20.06 -9.94 30.16
CA GLY A 222 21.31 -10.52 30.63
C GLY A 222 22.63 -9.91 30.19
N THR A 223 23.25 -9.15 31.08
CA THR A 223 24.71 -9.12 31.21
C THR A 223 25.11 -9.95 32.43
N THR A 224 25.29 -11.26 32.25
CA THR A 224 26.22 -12.04 33.08
C THR A 224 27.63 -11.69 32.64
N GLY A 225 28.32 -10.88 33.43
CA GLY A 225 29.75 -10.58 33.30
C GLY A 225 30.48 -11.04 34.57
N GLU A 226 31.52 -11.82 34.36
CA GLU A 226 32.39 -12.50 35.32
C GLU A 226 32.84 -11.66 36.52
N SER A 227 32.86 -12.28 37.72
CA SER A 227 33.73 -11.88 38.81
C SER A 227 34.62 -13.07 39.19
N SER A 228 35.90 -12.96 38.85
CA SER A 228 37.00 -13.78 39.35
C SER A 228 38.19 -12.85 39.61
N LYS A 229 38.86 -13.07 40.76
CA LYS A 229 40.01 -12.34 41.32
C LYS A 229 39.58 -11.04 42.04
N ARG A 230 39.70 -10.89 43.36
CA ARG A 230 40.73 -11.30 44.32
C ARG A 230 40.16 -11.39 45.73
#